data_AF-A0A0M8MZK3-F1
#
_entry.id   AF-A0A0M8MZK3-F1
#
_cell.length_a   1.000
_cell.length_b   1.000
_cell.length_c   1.000
_cell.angle_alpha   90.00
_cell.angle_beta   90.00
_cell.angle_gamma   90.00
#
_symmetry.space_group_name_H-M   'P 1'
#
loop_
_entity.id
_entity.type
_entity.pdbx_description
1 polymer ?
#
loop_
_entity_poly.entity_id
_entity_poly.type
_entity_poly.pdbx_seq_one_letter_code
_entity_poly.pdbx_strand_id
1 'polypeptide(L)'
;MASSGKTFIVEHLDPELGRWSELEYQAIANETRDSRGTFILSSLPPAFNVPAGLSANGAFRAETRGVEELYAADKSRVCLLDPAAAQDLAPHDGDDFDVFLFGGILGDDPPRVPLDQVPYVDYPELKFNEHESTEMPFRYVRDEDGKPIMPPGMVELIQKDADKAVDDFL
;
A
#
# COMPACT_ATOMS: atom_id res chain seq x y z
N MET A 1 -13.89 15.62 20.41
CA MET A 1 -14.51 15.71 19.08
C MET A 1 -14.24 14.39 18.39
N ALA A 2 -15.20 13.78 17.68
CA ALA A 2 -14.90 12.57 16.93
C ALA A 2 -13.90 12.96 15.83
N SER A 3 -12.68 12.42 15.83
CA SER A 3 -11.74 12.71 14.75
C SER A 3 -12.37 12.20 13.45
N SER A 4 -12.47 13.06 12.45
CA SER A 4 -12.72 12.61 11.07
C SER A 4 -11.62 11.61 10.68
N GLY A 5 -11.95 10.62 9.86
CA GLY A 5 -10.92 9.70 9.36
C GLY A 5 -9.86 10.44 8.55
N LYS A 6 -8.69 9.83 8.43
CA LYS A 6 -7.53 10.38 7.70
C LYS A 6 -7.63 10.10 6.21
N THR A 7 -6.87 10.84 5.41
CA THR A 7 -6.73 10.61 3.98
C THR A 7 -5.40 9.90 3.70
N PHE A 8 -5.43 8.79 2.99
CA PHE A 8 -4.24 8.09 2.51
C PHE A 8 -4.15 8.25 1.00
N ILE A 9 -3.01 8.71 0.49
CA ILE A 9 -2.80 8.94 -0.94
C ILE A 9 -1.64 8.07 -1.39
N VAL A 10 -1.85 7.28 -2.45
CA VAL A 10 -0.77 6.58 -3.14
C VAL A 10 -0.64 7.19 -4.53
N GLU A 11 0.56 7.66 -4.88
CA GLU A 11 0.86 8.08 -6.25
C GLU A 11 1.14 6.84 -7.11
N HIS A 12 0.21 6.54 -8.00
CA HIS A 12 0.32 5.45 -8.94
C HIS A 12 0.76 6.00 -10.30
N LEU A 13 2.03 5.77 -10.64
CA LEU A 13 2.66 6.34 -11.83
C LEU A 13 2.67 5.37 -13.03
N ASP A 14 2.24 4.12 -12.82
CA ASP A 14 2.14 3.14 -13.89
C ASP A 14 0.89 3.36 -14.75
N PRO A 15 0.97 3.05 -16.06
CA PRO A 15 -0.18 3.14 -16.96
C PRO A 15 -1.22 2.05 -16.71
N GLU A 16 -0.83 0.94 -16.08
CA GLU A 16 -1.64 -0.24 -15.86
C GLU A 16 -1.55 -0.68 -14.40
N LEU A 17 -2.63 -1.27 -13.91
CA LEU A 17 -2.68 -1.85 -12.57
C LEU A 17 -2.56 -3.37 -12.64
N GLY A 18 -1.42 -3.89 -12.18
CA GLY A 18 -1.22 -5.33 -12.03
C GLY A 18 -2.15 -5.93 -10.96
N ARG A 19 -2.40 -7.25 -11.06
CA ARG A 19 -3.27 -7.97 -10.10
C ARG A 19 -2.78 -7.86 -8.65
N TRP A 20 -1.47 -7.87 -8.45
CA TRP A 20 -0.85 -7.66 -7.14
C TRP A 20 -1.28 -6.31 -6.54
N SER A 21 -0.98 -5.22 -7.25
CA SER A 21 -1.30 -3.86 -6.83
C SER A 21 -2.79 -3.64 -6.66
N GLU A 22 -3.64 -4.30 -7.48
CA GLU A 22 -5.08 -4.28 -7.29
C GLU A 22 -5.49 -4.86 -5.93
N LEU A 23 -4.96 -6.01 -5.53
CA LEU A 23 -5.27 -6.63 -4.23
C LEU A 23 -4.81 -5.75 -3.06
N GLU A 24 -3.62 -5.15 -3.16
CA GLU A 24 -3.12 -4.22 -2.14
C GLU A 24 -3.99 -2.98 -2.02
N TYR A 25 -4.32 -2.33 -3.13
CA TYR A 25 -5.17 -1.14 -3.12
C TYR A 25 -6.58 -1.47 -2.62
N GLN A 26 -7.11 -2.67 -2.90
CA GLN A 26 -8.39 -3.10 -2.35
C GLN A 26 -8.33 -3.27 -0.82
N ALA A 27 -7.24 -3.85 -0.30
CA ALA A 27 -7.03 -3.97 1.14
C ALA A 27 -6.96 -2.58 1.81
N ILE A 28 -6.11 -1.68 1.28
CA ILE A 28 -5.98 -0.29 1.77
C ILE A 28 -7.35 0.41 1.75
N ALA A 29 -8.10 0.29 0.65
CA ALA A 29 -9.39 0.92 0.52
C ALA A 29 -10.39 0.40 1.57
N ASN A 30 -10.36 -0.89 1.91
CA ASN A 30 -11.26 -1.48 2.91
C ASN A 30 -10.89 -1.04 4.33
N GLU A 31 -9.61 -1.09 4.70
CA GLU A 31 -9.15 -0.62 6.02
C GLU A 31 -9.39 0.89 6.20
N THR A 32 -9.22 1.66 5.13
CA THR A 32 -9.53 3.09 5.13
C THR A 32 -11.03 3.33 5.32
N ARG A 33 -11.89 2.49 4.74
CA ARG A 33 -13.34 2.57 4.95
C ARG A 33 -13.72 2.29 6.40
N ASP A 34 -13.13 1.26 7.00
CA ASP A 34 -13.41 0.85 8.38
C ASP A 34 -12.96 1.91 9.40
N SER A 35 -11.89 2.63 9.10
CA SER A 35 -11.42 3.81 9.85
C SER A 35 -12.14 5.12 9.49
N ARG A 36 -13.15 5.07 8.61
CA ARG A 36 -13.93 6.24 8.12
C ARG A 36 -13.08 7.31 7.43
N GLY A 37 -11.96 6.90 6.83
CA GLY A 37 -11.04 7.74 6.08
C GLY A 37 -11.37 7.84 4.59
N THR A 38 -10.43 8.40 3.84
CA THR A 38 -10.46 8.48 2.36
C THR A 38 -9.17 7.91 1.77
N PHE A 39 -9.27 7.06 0.77
CA PHE A 39 -8.12 6.53 0.04
C PHE A 39 -8.13 7.07 -1.39
N ILE A 40 -7.00 7.64 -1.83
CA ILE A 40 -6.86 8.27 -3.14
C ILE A 40 -5.72 7.59 -3.90
N LEU A 41 -5.99 7.15 -5.12
CA LEU A 41 -4.94 6.98 -6.12
C LEU A 41 -4.84 8.26 -6.93
N SER A 42 -3.71 8.95 -6.82
CA SER A 42 -3.45 10.22 -7.49
C SER A 42 -2.48 10.06 -8.66
N SER A 43 -2.36 11.12 -9.46
CA SER A 43 -1.47 11.16 -10.64
C SER A 43 -1.82 10.11 -11.70
N LEU A 44 -3.07 9.63 -11.71
CA LEU A 44 -3.51 8.61 -12.64
C LEU A 44 -3.53 9.13 -14.08
N PRO A 45 -3.13 8.31 -15.07
CA PRO A 45 -3.34 8.62 -16.48
C PRO A 45 -4.84 8.89 -16.77
N PRO A 46 -5.19 9.85 -17.66
CA PRO A 46 -6.59 10.12 -18.00
C PRO A 46 -7.36 8.90 -18.54
N ALA A 47 -6.66 7.94 -19.12
CA ALA A 47 -7.23 6.70 -19.65
C ALA A 47 -7.14 5.51 -18.67
N PHE A 48 -6.71 5.74 -17.42
CA PHE A 48 -6.54 4.68 -16.43
C PHE A 48 -7.88 3.99 -16.13
N ASN A 49 -7.90 2.67 -16.26
CA ASN A 49 -9.09 1.88 -16.00
C ASN A 49 -9.10 1.41 -14.53
N VAL A 50 -9.89 2.09 -13.71
CA VAL A 50 -10.06 1.71 -12.30
C VAL A 50 -10.82 0.38 -12.21
N PRO A 51 -10.29 -0.64 -11.51
CA PRO A 51 -10.99 -1.90 -11.31
C PRO A 51 -12.34 -1.74 -10.60
N ALA A 52 -13.28 -2.63 -10.92
CA ALA A 52 -14.63 -2.64 -10.34
C ALA A 52 -14.61 -2.77 -8.81
N GLY A 53 -13.68 -3.57 -8.26
CA GLY A 53 -13.55 -3.76 -6.81
C GLY A 53 -13.18 -2.47 -6.06
N LEU A 54 -12.30 -1.65 -6.65
CA LEU A 54 -11.92 -0.36 -6.09
C LEU A 54 -13.02 0.69 -6.26
N SER A 55 -13.60 0.80 -7.46
CA SER A 55 -14.66 1.78 -7.72
C SER A 55 -15.95 1.54 -6.90
N ALA A 56 -16.21 0.30 -6.49
CA ALA A 56 -17.31 -0.03 -5.58
C ALA A 56 -17.03 0.35 -4.10
N ASN A 57 -15.80 0.73 -3.76
CA ASN A 57 -15.43 1.12 -2.41
C ASN A 57 -15.76 2.60 -2.12
N GLY A 58 -16.64 2.86 -1.15
CA GLY A 58 -17.07 4.22 -0.79
C GLY A 58 -15.96 5.12 -0.23
N ALA A 59 -14.85 4.56 0.26
CA ALA A 59 -13.69 5.30 0.72
C ALA A 59 -12.70 5.64 -0.41
N PHE A 60 -12.78 4.96 -1.55
CA PHE A 60 -11.83 5.09 -2.65
C PHE A 60 -12.17 6.27 -3.58
N ARG A 61 -11.14 7.00 -4.03
CA ARG A 61 -11.22 8.03 -5.08
C ARG A 61 -10.06 7.86 -6.06
N ALA A 62 -10.36 8.04 -7.34
CA ALA A 62 -9.35 8.10 -8.40
C ALA A 62 -9.18 9.55 -8.83
N GLU A 63 -7.95 10.03 -8.89
CA GLU A 63 -7.60 11.40 -9.28
C GLU A 63 -6.49 11.39 -10.33
N THR A 64 -6.72 12.15 -11.41
CA THR A 64 -5.69 12.37 -12.44
C THR A 64 -4.67 13.43 -12.02
N ARG A 65 -5.00 14.22 -11.00
CA ARG A 65 -4.16 15.28 -10.46
C ARG A 65 -3.20 14.72 -9.41
N GLY A 66 -2.00 15.27 -9.34
CA GLY A 66 -1.04 14.94 -8.28
C GLY A 66 -1.29 15.70 -6.98
N VAL A 67 -0.64 15.28 -5.89
CA VAL A 67 -0.82 15.88 -4.55
C VAL A 67 -0.49 17.38 -4.54
N GLU A 68 0.52 17.79 -5.30
CA GLU A 68 0.92 19.17 -5.46
C GLU A 68 -0.23 20.09 -5.94
N GLU A 69 -1.12 19.56 -6.78
CA GLU A 69 -2.31 20.27 -7.27
C GLU A 69 -3.50 20.11 -6.33
N LEU A 70 -3.75 18.88 -5.84
CA LEU A 70 -4.87 18.59 -4.93
C LEU A 70 -4.80 19.43 -3.63
N TYR A 71 -3.59 19.70 -3.15
CA TYR A 71 -3.32 20.43 -1.92
C TYR A 71 -2.58 21.76 -2.18
N ALA A 72 -2.74 22.33 -3.37
CA ALA A 72 -2.07 23.58 -3.75
C ALA A 72 -2.33 24.75 -2.78
N ALA A 73 -3.51 24.77 -2.13
CA ALA A 73 -3.90 25.80 -1.18
C ALA A 73 -3.23 25.65 0.21
N ASP A 74 -3.00 24.41 0.65
CA ASP A 74 -2.40 24.12 1.95
C ASP A 74 -1.82 22.70 1.99
N LYS A 75 -0.49 22.61 2.05
CA LYS A 75 0.27 21.37 2.17
C LYS A 75 0.76 21.10 3.59
N SER A 76 0.56 22.04 4.52
CA SER A 76 1.10 21.94 5.88
C SER A 76 0.56 20.75 6.65
N ARG A 77 -0.61 20.24 6.24
CA ARG A 77 -1.29 19.08 6.82
C ARG A 77 -1.08 17.77 6.03
N VAL A 78 -0.15 17.77 5.06
CA VAL A 78 0.22 16.59 4.28
C VAL A 78 1.57 16.06 4.77
N CYS A 79 1.58 14.81 5.25
CA CYS A 79 2.77 14.07 5.63
C CYS A 79 3.23 13.19 4.46
N LEU A 80 4.43 13.42 3.96
CA LEU A 80 5.08 12.51 3.02
C LEU A 80 5.77 11.40 3.82
N LEU A 81 5.41 10.14 3.54
CA LEU A 81 6.09 8.99 4.08
C LEU A 81 7.35 8.72 3.25
N ASP A 82 8.46 9.23 3.76
CA ASP A 82 9.78 9.11 3.13
C ASP A 82 10.68 8.20 3.97
N PRO A 83 11.15 7.07 3.43
CA PRO A 83 12.10 6.20 4.13
C PRO A 83 13.44 6.86 4.48
N ALA A 84 13.80 7.97 3.83
CA ALA A 84 14.99 8.76 4.12
C ALA A 84 14.73 9.90 5.12
N ALA A 85 13.49 10.04 5.63
CA ALA A 85 13.16 11.05 6.62
C ALA A 85 14.00 10.87 7.89
N ALA A 86 14.43 11.98 8.49
CA ALA A 86 15.22 11.97 9.72
C ALA A 86 14.39 11.68 10.98
N GLN A 87 13.06 11.68 10.86
CA GLN A 87 12.12 11.50 11.95
C GLN A 87 11.11 10.44 11.57
N ASP A 88 10.90 9.50 12.50
CA ASP A 88 9.89 8.46 12.37
C ASP A 88 8.50 9.02 12.63
N LEU A 89 7.51 8.44 11.95
CA LEU A 89 6.11 8.75 12.20
C LEU A 89 5.68 8.25 13.58
N ALA A 90 5.03 9.11 14.36
CA ALA A 90 4.56 8.83 15.71
C ALA A 90 3.07 9.15 15.88
N PRO A 91 2.38 8.57 16.89
CA PRO A 91 0.94 8.78 17.08
C PRO A 91 0.49 10.24 17.20
N HIS A 92 1.33 11.13 17.74
CA HIS A 92 1.02 12.56 17.88
C HIS A 92 0.96 13.30 16.54
N ASP A 93 1.62 12.78 15.50
CA ASP A 93 1.59 13.37 14.16
C ASP A 93 0.16 13.32 13.56
N GLY A 94 -0.71 12.49 14.13
CA GLY A 94 -2.15 12.48 13.82
C GLY A 94 -2.89 13.76 14.22
N ASP A 95 -2.32 14.63 15.05
CA ASP A 95 -2.88 15.95 15.36
C ASP A 95 -2.46 17.02 14.32
N ASP A 96 -1.27 16.86 13.75
CA ASP A 96 -0.65 17.80 12.82
C ASP A 96 -1.05 17.54 11.37
N PHE A 97 -1.16 16.27 10.97
CA PHE A 97 -1.44 15.86 9.60
C PHE A 97 -2.80 15.19 9.43
N ASP A 98 -3.50 15.52 8.35
CA ASP A 98 -4.74 14.85 7.96
C ASP A 98 -4.56 13.91 6.77
N VAL A 99 -3.43 14.04 6.07
CA VAL A 99 -3.16 13.36 4.81
C VAL A 99 -1.80 12.69 4.90
N PHE A 100 -1.73 11.41 4.55
CA PHE A 100 -0.51 10.63 4.49
C PHE A 100 -0.27 10.20 3.04
N LEU A 101 0.82 10.68 2.46
CA LEU A 101 1.22 10.44 1.09
C LEU A 101 2.29 9.34 1.03
N PHE A 102 1.99 8.29 0.29
CA PHE A 102 2.91 7.30 -0.21
C PHE A 102 3.30 7.70 -1.64
N GLY A 103 4.41 8.45 -1.77
CA GLY A 103 4.91 8.93 -3.06
C GLY A 103 5.40 7.78 -3.93
N GLY A 104 5.23 7.92 -5.25
CA GLY A 104 5.56 6.96 -6.33
C GLY A 104 6.10 5.61 -5.87
N ILE A 105 5.20 4.62 -5.71
CA ILE A 105 5.58 3.24 -5.38
C ILE A 105 6.15 2.57 -6.64
N LEU A 106 7.30 3.03 -7.11
CA LEU A 106 8.12 2.37 -8.11
C LEU A 106 9.55 2.48 -7.64
N GLY A 107 10.14 1.33 -7.34
CA GLY A 107 11.37 1.20 -6.59
C GLY A 107 12.53 1.99 -7.19
N ASP A 108 13.15 2.79 -6.33
CA ASP A 108 14.59 3.00 -6.37
C ASP A 108 15.14 2.66 -4.98
N ASP A 109 16.03 1.67 -4.96
CA ASP A 109 16.84 1.25 -3.81
C ASP A 109 17.90 2.34 -3.52
N PRO A 110 18.20 2.71 -2.26
CA PRO A 110 17.82 2.01 -1.02
C PRO A 110 17.06 2.86 0.02
N PRO A 111 16.01 2.32 0.66
CA PRO A 111 15.50 2.85 1.92
C PRO A 111 16.24 2.28 3.15
N ARG A 112 16.60 3.13 4.12
CA ARG A 112 17.21 2.76 5.42
C ARG A 112 16.30 3.23 6.57
N VAL A 113 15.85 2.28 7.40
CA VAL A 113 14.76 2.33 8.41
C VAL A 113 15.11 3.08 9.73
N PRO A 114 14.16 3.40 10.67
CA PRO A 114 13.35 2.43 11.48
C PRO A 114 11.81 2.69 11.69
N LEU A 115 11.01 1.60 11.64
CA LEU A 115 9.63 1.47 12.17
C LEU A 115 9.66 0.74 13.54
N ASP A 116 9.96 1.41 14.65
CA ASP A 116 10.45 0.73 15.86
C ASP A 116 9.38 0.10 16.79
N GLN A 117 8.09 0.28 16.53
CA GLN A 117 7.02 -0.20 17.42
C GLN A 117 5.94 -1.06 16.75
N VAL A 118 5.98 -1.24 15.43
CA VAL A 118 5.05 -2.14 14.73
C VAL A 118 5.66 -3.54 14.72
N PRO A 119 5.00 -4.57 15.26
CA PRO A 119 5.48 -5.94 15.14
C PRO A 119 5.57 -6.32 13.65
N TYR A 120 6.75 -6.72 13.18
CA TYR A 120 6.99 -7.06 11.78
C TYR A 120 7.77 -8.38 11.61
N VAL A 121 7.74 -8.89 10.39
CA VAL A 121 8.63 -9.94 9.89
C VAL A 121 9.37 -9.40 8.67
N ASP A 122 10.70 -9.55 8.68
CA ASP A 122 11.54 -9.22 7.54
C ASP A 122 11.65 -10.44 6.64
N TYR A 123 11.45 -10.22 5.34
CA TYR A 123 11.66 -11.21 4.29
C TYR A 123 10.96 -12.56 4.54
N PRO A 124 9.63 -12.59 4.76
CA PRO A 124 8.94 -13.84 5.09
C PRO A 124 9.00 -14.84 3.94
N GLU A 125 9.25 -16.10 4.27
CA GLU A 125 9.17 -17.24 3.36
C GLU A 125 7.74 -17.82 3.37
N LEU A 126 7.06 -17.78 2.22
CA LEU A 126 5.79 -18.46 2.01
C LEU A 126 6.04 -19.87 1.49
N LYS A 127 5.66 -20.89 2.28
CA LYS A 127 5.77 -22.31 1.88
C LYS A 127 4.44 -22.82 1.36
N PHE A 128 4.43 -23.31 0.12
CA PHE A 128 3.23 -23.85 -0.54
C PHE A 128 3.16 -25.38 -0.43
N ASN A 129 4.30 -26.06 -0.55
CA ASN A 129 4.45 -27.51 -0.35
C ASN A 129 5.91 -27.86 0.02
N GLU A 130 6.27 -29.15 0.06
CA GLU A 130 7.63 -29.60 0.43
C GLU A 130 8.74 -29.14 -0.52
N HIS A 131 8.39 -28.76 -1.76
CA HIS A 131 9.33 -28.42 -2.82
C HIS A 131 9.19 -26.98 -3.32
N GLU A 132 8.22 -26.23 -2.81
CA GLU A 132 7.85 -24.93 -3.34
C GLU A 132 7.70 -23.89 -2.23
N SER A 133 8.49 -22.83 -2.35
CA SER A 133 8.47 -21.68 -1.45
C SER A 133 8.84 -20.41 -2.21
N THR A 134 8.40 -19.27 -1.71
CA THR A 134 8.78 -17.95 -2.24
C THR A 134 9.14 -17.04 -1.09
N GLU A 135 10.32 -16.43 -1.14
CA GLU A 135 10.73 -15.38 -0.21
C GLU A 135 10.19 -14.04 -0.69
N MET A 136 9.54 -13.29 0.20
CA MET A 136 8.99 -11.99 -0.11
C MET A 136 10.02 -10.92 0.24
N PRO A 137 10.61 -10.15 -0.70
CA PRO A 137 11.76 -9.28 -0.44
C PRO A 137 11.37 -7.94 0.25
N PHE A 138 10.37 -7.97 1.15
CA PHE A 138 9.86 -6.81 1.86
C PHE A 138 9.60 -7.10 3.34
N ARG A 139 9.47 -6.03 4.14
CA ARG A 139 9.01 -6.10 5.53
C ARG A 139 7.49 -6.13 5.57
N TYR A 140 6.92 -7.09 6.28
CA TYR A 140 5.48 -7.20 6.49
C TYR A 140 5.14 -6.99 7.95
N VAL A 141 4.02 -6.33 8.22
CA VAL A 141 3.42 -6.31 9.56
C VAL A 141 3.01 -7.75 9.90
N ARG A 142 3.27 -8.17 11.14
CA ARG A 142 2.88 -9.50 11.61
C ARG A 142 1.58 -9.45 12.42
N ASP A 143 0.77 -10.49 12.30
CA ASP A 143 -0.41 -10.70 13.14
C ASP A 143 -0.05 -11.26 14.54
N GLU A 144 -1.07 -11.57 15.34
CA GLU A 144 -0.93 -12.15 16.68
C GLU A 144 -0.28 -13.55 16.67
N ASP A 145 -0.41 -14.28 15.55
CA ASP A 145 0.19 -15.61 15.34
C ASP A 145 1.64 -15.52 14.82
N GLY A 146 2.14 -14.30 14.59
CA GLY A 146 3.49 -14.03 14.08
C GLY A 146 3.63 -14.22 12.57
N LYS A 147 2.53 -14.34 11.83
CA LYS A 147 2.52 -14.47 10.36
C LYS A 147 2.41 -13.11 9.68
N PRO A 148 2.95 -12.95 8.46
CA PRO A 148 2.79 -11.72 7.69
C PRO A 148 1.31 -11.49 7.34
N ILE A 149 0.82 -10.27 7.61
CA ILE A 149 -0.51 -9.83 7.16
C ILE A 149 -0.44 -9.59 5.66
N MET A 150 -1.33 -10.21 4.90
CA MET A 150 -1.41 -10.09 3.45
C MET A 150 -2.84 -9.81 2.98
N PRO A 151 -3.02 -9.10 1.85
CA PRO A 151 -4.32 -8.94 1.24
C PRO A 151 -4.98 -10.30 0.95
N PRO A 152 -6.30 -10.44 1.15
CA PRO A 152 -7.03 -11.63 0.74
C PRO A 152 -6.78 -11.93 -0.74
N GLY A 153 -6.47 -13.19 -1.09
CA GLY A 153 -6.16 -13.60 -2.46
C GLY A 153 -4.70 -13.46 -2.87
N MET A 154 -3.85 -12.81 -2.05
CA MET A 154 -2.46 -12.55 -2.39
C MET A 154 -1.62 -13.83 -2.37
N VAL A 155 -1.80 -14.67 -1.36
CA VAL A 155 -1.06 -15.94 -1.22
C VAL A 155 -1.37 -16.86 -2.40
N GLU A 156 -2.64 -16.94 -2.81
CA GLU A 156 -3.06 -17.73 -3.96
C GLU A 156 -2.54 -17.17 -5.29
N LEU A 157 -2.35 -15.85 -5.39
CA LEU A 157 -1.74 -15.21 -6.56
C LEU A 157 -0.26 -15.59 -6.66
N ILE A 158 0.49 -15.52 -5.55
CA ILE A 158 1.91 -15.88 -5.49
C ILE A 158 2.11 -17.35 -5.86
N GLN A 159 1.30 -18.25 -5.27
CA GLN A 159 1.35 -19.67 -5.56
C GLN A 159 1.17 -19.93 -7.06
N LYS A 160 0.17 -19.30 -7.69
CA LYS A 160 -0.07 -19.47 -9.13
C LYS A 160 1.06 -18.96 -10.01
N ASP A 161 1.77 -17.92 -9.60
CA ASP A 161 2.89 -17.40 -10.36
C ASP A 161 4.15 -18.24 -10.16
N ALA A 162 4.34 -18.84 -8.99
CA ALA A 162 5.36 -19.85 -8.73
C ALA A 162 5.11 -21.16 -9.53
N ASP A 163 3.88 -21.66 -9.55
CA ASP A 163 3.47 -22.84 -10.34
C ASP A 163 3.79 -22.66 -11.84
N LYS A 164 3.41 -21.52 -12.43
CA LYS A 164 3.70 -21.22 -13.85
C LYS A 164 5.19 -21.18 -14.14
N ALA A 165 5.97 -20.63 -13.21
CA ALA A 165 7.42 -20.58 -13.35
C ALA A 165 8.07 -21.96 -13.30
N VAL A 166 7.39 -23.01 -12.81
CA VAL A 166 7.87 -24.39 -12.91
C VAL A 166 7.43 -25.02 -14.24
N ASP A 167 6.20 -24.79 -14.66
CA ASP A 167 5.64 -25.33 -15.91
C ASP A 167 6.38 -24.81 -17.16
N ASP A 168 6.85 -23.55 -17.16
CA ASP A 168 7.63 -22.99 -18.29
C ASP A 168 9.05 -23.59 -18.43
N PHE A 169 9.52 -24.37 -17.44
CA PHE A 169 10.81 -25.05 -17.47
C PHE A 169 10.72 -26.55 -17.82
N LEU A 170 9.52 -27.10 -18.04
CA LEU A 170 9.27 -28.49 -18.44
C LEU A 170 8.96 -28.62 -19.94
#